data_AF-B4XH24-F1
#
_entry.id   AF-B4XH24-F1
#
_cell.length_a   1.000
_cell.length_b   1.000
_cell.length_c   1.000
_cell.angle_alpha   90.00
_cell.angle_beta   90.00
_cell.angle_gamma   90.00
#
_symmetry.space_group_name_H-M   'P 1'
#
loop_
_entity.id
_entity.type
_entity.pdbx_description
1 polymer ?
#
loop_
_entity_poly.entity_id
_entity_poly.type
_entity_poly.pdbx_seq_one_letter_code
_entity_poly.pdbx_strand_id
1 'polypeptide(L)' 'GQSGSGKSSVISLILRFYDPTSGRVLIDGKDITRLNLKSLRRHIGLVQQEPALFATSIYENILYGKEGA' A
#
# COMPACT_ATOMS: atom_id res chain seq x y z
N GLY A 1 2.10 -3.54 18.94
CA GLY A 1 2.30 -4.99 19.14
C GLY A 1 3.76 -5.36 18.92
N GLN A 2 4.25 -6.39 19.59
CA GLN A 2 5.64 -6.87 19.48
C GLN A 2 6.04 -7.27 18.05
N SER A 3 7.34 -7.41 17.78
CA SER A 3 7.79 -7.97 16.50
C SER A 3 7.17 -9.35 16.26
N GLY A 4 6.88 -9.68 15.00
CA GLY A 4 6.20 -10.94 14.65
C GLY A 4 4.68 -10.97 14.87
N SER A 5 4.08 -9.93 15.46
CA SER A 5 2.61 -9.89 15.70
C SER A 5 1.74 -9.69 14.44
N GLY A 6 2.29 -9.81 13.23
CA GLY A 6 1.54 -9.71 11.96
C GLY A 6 1.22 -8.30 11.44
N LYS A 7 1.69 -7.21 12.09
CA LYS A 7 1.39 -5.82 11.67
C LYS A 7 1.77 -5.53 10.21
N SER A 8 2.98 -5.92 9.80
CA SER A 8 3.46 -5.74 8.44
C SER A 8 2.67 -6.61 7.44
N SER A 9 2.23 -7.81 7.86
CA SER A 9 1.37 -8.67 7.05
C SER A 9 0.02 -8.03 6.78
N VAL A 10 -0.58 -7.34 7.77
CA VAL A 10 -1.82 -6.59 7.59
C VAL A 10 -1.66 -5.49 6.54
N ILE A 11 -0.57 -4.74 6.58
CA ILE A 11 -0.26 -3.71 5.57
C ILE A 11 -0.18 -4.35 4.17
N SER A 12 0.51 -5.49 4.03
CA SER A 12 0.64 -6.20 2.75
C SER A 12 -0.69 -6.74 2.21
N LEU A 13 -1.63 -7.13 3.07
CA LEU A 13 -2.97 -7.55 2.66
C LEU A 13 -3.82 -6.37 2.21
N ILE A 14 -3.79 -5.24 2.93
CA ILE A 14 -4.53 -4.02 2.56
C ILE A 14 -4.08 -3.48 1.19
N LEU A 15 -2.77 -3.50 0.92
CA LEU A 15 -2.19 -3.06 -0.36
C LEU A 15 -2.29 -4.10 -1.48
N ARG A 16 -2.89 -5.27 -1.19
CA ARG A 16 -2.94 -6.45 -2.07
C ARG A 16 -1.59 -6.76 -2.68
N PHE A 17 -0.53 -6.78 -1.86
CA PHE A 17 0.69 -7.49 -2.22
C PHE A 17 0.49 -9.00 -2.10
N TYR A 18 -0.45 -9.43 -1.26
CA TYR A 18 -0.97 -10.79 -1.18
C TYR A 18 -2.49 -10.75 -1.05
N ASP A 19 -3.17 -11.78 -1.56
CA ASP A 19 -4.58 -12.02 -1.26
C ASP A 19 -4.69 -12.90 0.02
N PRO A 20 -5.73 -12.71 0.85
CA PRO A 20 -5.89 -13.50 2.07
C PRO A 20 -6.20 -14.97 1.74
N THR A 21 -5.54 -15.91 2.43
CA THR A 21 -5.82 -17.35 2.27
C THR A 21 -7.22 -17.74 2.77
N SER A 22 -7.75 -17.01 3.75
CA SER A 22 -9.11 -17.17 4.26
C SER A 22 -9.66 -15.83 4.76
N GLY A 23 -10.99 -15.72 4.80
CA GLY A 23 -11.66 -14.46 5.14
C GLY A 23 -11.62 -13.45 3.99
N ARG A 24 -11.80 -12.16 4.31
CA ARG A 24 -11.82 -11.07 3.33
C ARG A 24 -11.39 -9.75 3.94
N VAL A 25 -10.79 -8.89 3.13
CA VAL A 25 -10.47 -7.51 3.49
C VAL A 25 -11.45 -6.59 2.77
N LEU A 26 -12.09 -5.71 3.53
CA LEU A 26 -13.10 -4.78 3.02
C LEU A 26 -12.64 -3.34 3.19
N ILE A 27 -12.89 -2.53 2.17
CA ILE A 27 -12.85 -1.07 2.25
C ILE A 27 -14.22 -0.57 1.85
N ASP A 28 -14.86 0.23 2.71
CA ASP A 28 -16.25 0.71 2.52
C ASP A 28 -17.24 -0.44 2.24
N GLY A 29 -17.06 -1.57 2.91
CA GLY A 29 -17.88 -2.78 2.74
C GLY A 29 -17.64 -3.54 1.43
N LYS A 30 -16.77 -3.05 0.54
CA LYS A 30 -16.41 -3.70 -0.72
C LYS A 30 -15.17 -4.55 -0.56
N ASP A 31 -15.24 -5.76 -1.10
CA ASP A 31 -14.11 -6.67 -1.14
C ASP A 31 -13.01 -6.13 -2.06
N ILE A 32 -11.82 -5.90 -1.50
CA ILE A 32 -10.69 -5.32 -2.25
C ILE A 32 -10.19 -6.23 -3.37
N THR A 33 -10.48 -7.54 -3.30
CA THR A 33 -10.12 -8.50 -4.37
C THR A 33 -10.88 -8.23 -5.66
N ARG A 34 -12.06 -7.59 -5.57
CA ARG A 34 -12.92 -7.22 -6.70
C ARG A 34 -12.62 -5.84 -7.27
N LEU A 35 -11.71 -5.08 -6.63
CA LEU A 35 -11.33 -3.74 -7.08
C LEU A 35 -10.14 -3.81 -8.05
N ASN A 36 -10.09 -2.85 -8.98
CA ASN A 36 -8.89 -2.65 -9.79
C ASN A 36 -7.71 -2.23 -8.89
N LEU A 37 -6.58 -2.91 -9.04
CA LEU A 37 -5.42 -2.74 -8.17
C LEU A 37 -4.80 -1.33 -8.24
N LYS A 38 -4.69 -0.74 -9.44
CA LYS A 38 -4.18 0.64 -9.61
C LYS A 38 -5.12 1.64 -8.96
N SER A 39 -6.43 1.47 -9.12
CA SER A 39 -7.43 2.32 -8.47
C SER A 39 -7.38 2.20 -6.95
N LEU A 40 -7.33 0.98 -6.40
CA LEU A 40 -7.22 0.74 -4.95
C LEU A 40 -6.01 1.48 -4.36
N ARG A 41 -4.82 1.29 -4.94
CA ARG A 41 -3.58 1.88 -4.43
C ARG A 41 -3.54 3.40 -4.56
N ARG A 42 -4.22 3.98 -5.56
CA ARG A 42 -4.37 5.44 -5.68
C ARG A 42 -5.13 6.09 -4.51
N HIS A 43 -5.92 5.33 -3.76
CA HIS A 43 -6.67 5.83 -2.60
C HIS A 43 -5.94 5.56 -1.26
N ILE A 44 -4.73 5.00 -1.29
CA ILE A 44 -3.97 4.62 -0.09
C ILE A 44 -2.57 5.21 -0.16
N GLY A 45 -2.22 6.07 0.81
CA GLY A 45 -0.84 6.48 1.05
C GLY A 45 -0.15 5.53 2.02
N LEU A 46 1.10 5.14 1.73
CA LEU A 46 1.94 4.35 2.64
C LEU A 46 3.21 5.14 2.96
N VAL A 47 3.52 5.29 4.25
CA VAL A 47 4.82 5.75 4.74
C VAL A 47 5.55 4.53 5.31
N GLN A 48 6.68 4.17 4.70
CA GLN A 48 7.47 3.02 5.12
C GLN A 48 8.36 3.36 6.31
N GLN A 49 8.66 2.36 7.15
CA GLN A 49 9.63 2.50 8.24
C GLN A 49 11.02 2.85 7.70
N GLU A 50 11.40 2.24 6.58
CA GLU A 50 12.62 2.55 5.82
C GLU A 50 12.19 2.99 4.42
N PRO A 51 12.05 4.31 4.17
CA PRO A 51 11.62 4.81 2.86
C PRO A 51 12.71 4.60 1.81
N ALA A 52 12.33 4.09 0.65
CA ALA A 52 13.21 4.00 -0.50
C ALA A 52 13.25 5.34 -1.25
N LEU A 53 14.46 5.82 -1.59
CA LEU A 53 14.66 6.98 -2.45
C LEU A 53 15.24 6.54 -3.78
N PHE A 54 14.79 7.17 -4.86
CA PHE A 54 15.41 7.06 -6.17
C PHE A 54 16.70 7.89 -6.23
N ALA A 55 17.67 7.43 -7.02
CA ALA A 55 18.95 8.11 -7.25
C ALA A 55 18.78 9.37 -8.14
N THR A 56 17.98 10.32 -7.65
CA THR A 56 17.68 11.60 -8.27
C THR A 56 17.53 12.67 -7.17
N SER A 57 17.20 13.91 -7.53
CA SER A 57 16.98 15.01 -6.60
C SER A 57 15.83 14.76 -5.61
N ILE A 58 15.84 15.49 -4.50
CA ILE A 58 14.74 15.48 -3.53
C ILE A 58 13.42 15.92 -4.17
N TYR A 59 13.48 16.93 -5.05
CA TYR A 59 12.31 17.42 -5.78
C TYR A 59 11.65 16.31 -6.61
N GLU A 60 12.44 15.54 -7.36
CA GLU A 60 11.91 14.44 -8.19
C GLU A 60 11.37 13.29 -7.33
N ASN A 61 11.98 12.99 -6.18
CA ASN A 61 11.46 11.99 -5.23
C ASN A 61 10.09 12.40 -4.66
N ILE A 62 9.88 13.69 -4.37
CA ILE A 62 8.57 14.20 -3.91
C ILE A 62 7.54 14.12 -5.04
N LEU A 63 7.95 14.54 -6.25
CA LEU A 63 7.08 14.56 -7.43
C LEU A 63 6.57 13.16 -7.82
N TYR A 64 7.38 12.13 -7.57
CA TYR A 64 7.06 10.74 -7.87
C TYR A 64 5.70 10.28 -7.31
N GLY A 65 5.25 10.85 -6.19
CA GLY A 65 3.96 10.50 -5.57
C GLY A 65 2.71 10.93 -6.36
N LYS A 66 2.85 11.76 -7.41
CA LYS A 66 1.72 12.28 -8.21
C LYS A 66 2.05 12.22 -9.70
N GLU A 67 1.41 11.29 -10.41
CA GLU A 67 1.47 11.23 -11.88
C GLU A 67 1.01 12.59 -12.47
N GLY A 68 1.87 13.24 -13.27
CA GLY A 68 1.57 14.48 -13.99
C GLY A 68 1.70 15.78 -13.18
N ALA A 69 2.46 15.77 -12.09
CA ALA A 69 2.80 16.97 -11.31
C ALA A 69 4.00 17.73 -11.88
#